data_AF-A0A849PXA8-F1
#
_entry.id   AF-A0A849PXA8-F1
#
_cell.length_a   1.000
_cell.length_b   1.000
_cell.length_c   1.000
_cell.angle_alpha   90.00
_cell.angle_beta   90.00
_cell.angle_gamma   90.00
#
_symmetry.space_group_name_H-M   'P 1'
#
loop_
_entity.id
_entity.type
_entity.pdbx_description
1 polymer ?
#
loop_
_entity_poly.entity_id
_entity_poly.type
_entity_poly.pdbx_seq_one_letter_code
_entity_poly.pdbx_strand_id
1 'polypeptide(L)' 'TNDGRIIGMIENFVVDTATGDLQHVLVIPAEEIEPRLYQTDSQGRLILPFTSMRSVRDVVVMNVD' A
#
# COMPACT_ATOMS: atom_id res chain seq x y z
N THR A 1 13.70 -11.69 13.13
CA THR A 1 13.30 -12.06 11.76
C THR A 1 12.44 -10.94 11.23
N ASN A 2 12.78 -10.35 10.08
CA ASN A 2 11.83 -9.49 9.37
C ASN A 2 10.91 -10.44 8.62
N ASP A 3 9.93 -11.00 9.33
CA ASP A 3 8.91 -11.84 8.71
C ASP A 3 7.98 -10.89 7.93
N GLY A 4 8.47 -10.50 6.76
CA GLY A 4 7.72 -9.67 5.82
C GLY A 4 6.45 -10.43 5.44
N ARG A 5 5.30 -9.82 5.71
CA ARG A 5 4.00 -10.36 5.36
C ARG A 5 3.56 -9.77 4.02
N ILE A 6 3.03 -10.62 3.14
CA ILE A 6 2.37 -10.14 1.92
C ILE A 6 1.05 -9.49 2.34
N ILE A 7 0.91 -8.20 2.03
CA ILE A 7 -0.28 -7.41 2.37
C ILE A 7 -1.30 -7.44 1.23
N GLY A 8 -0.85 -7.70 0.00
CA GLY A 8 -1.73 -7.74 -1.16
C GLY A 8 -1.05 -7.37 -2.46
N MET A 9 -1.86 -6.96 -3.43
CA MET A 9 -1.40 -6.52 -4.74
C MET A 9 -1.66 -5.04 -4.94
N ILE A 10 -0.67 -4.32 -5.48
CA ILE A 10 -0.83 -2.92 -5.85
C ILE A 10 -1.85 -2.84 -6.98
N GLU A 11 -2.88 -2.02 -6.79
CA GLU A 11 -3.88 -1.75 -7.81
C GLU A 11 -3.63 -0.40 -8.47
N ASN A 12 -3.31 0.63 -7.69
CA ASN A 12 -3.13 1.97 -8.23
C ASN A 12 -2.29 2.88 -7.32
N PHE A 13 -2.04 4.11 -7.78
CA PHE A 13 -1.40 5.18 -7.03
C PHE A 13 -2.27 6.44 -7.03
N VAL A 14 -2.22 7.18 -5.93
CA VAL A 14 -2.81 8.52 -5.82
C VAL A 14 -1.70 9.54 -6.10
N VAL A 15 -1.93 10.38 -7.10
CA VAL A 15 -0.98 11.40 -7.56
C VAL A 15 -1.56 12.78 -7.31
N ASP A 16 -0.76 13.68 -6.74
CA ASP A 16 -1.06 15.10 -6.75
C ASP A 16 -0.97 15.63 -8.19
N THR A 17 -2.09 16.09 -8.75
CA THR A 17 -2.14 16.49 -10.17
C THR A 17 -1.50 17.86 -10.44
N ALA A 18 -1.20 18.63 -9.40
CA ALA A 18 -0.52 19.91 -9.53
C ALA A 18 1.01 19.74 -9.51
N THR A 19 1.54 18.88 -8.62
CA THR A 19 2.99 18.67 -8.48
C THR A 19 3.51 17.42 -9.21
N GLY A 20 2.66 16.44 -9.44
CA GLY A 20 3.03 15.11 -9.93
C GLY A 20 3.50 14.15 -8.83
N ASP A 21 3.43 14.54 -7.55
CA ASP A 21 3.93 13.71 -6.46
C ASP A 21 3.02 12.52 -6.17
N LEU A 22 3.64 11.35 -5.97
CA LEU A 22 2.96 10.15 -5.49
C LEU A 22 2.67 10.27 -4.00
N GLN A 23 1.38 10.33 -3.64
CA GLN A 23 0.95 10.45 -2.25
C GLN A 23 0.71 9.08 -1.62
N HIS A 24 -0.05 8.22 -2.30
CA HIS A 24 -0.48 6.94 -1.76
C HIS A 24 -0.38 5.81 -2.78
N VAL A 25 -0.24 4.59 -2.25
CA VAL A 25 -0.39 3.32 -2.97
C VAL A 25 -1.69 2.68 -2.54
N LEU A 26 -2.51 2.27 -3.49
CA LEU A 26 -3.76 1.56 -3.27
C LEU A 26 -3.52 0.06 -3.46
N VAL A 27 -3.83 -0.73 -2.43
CA VAL A 27 -3.53 -2.17 -2.40
C VAL A 27 -4.82 -2.97 -2.21
N ILE A 28 -5.04 -3.97 -3.05
CA ILE A 28 -6.07 -4.99 -2.83
C ILE A 28 -5.55 -5.92 -1.74
N PRO A 29 -6.18 -5.98 -0.57
CA PRO A 29 -5.71 -6.84 0.53
C PRO A 29 -5.73 -8.32 0.13
N ALA A 30 -4.70 -9.06 0.55
CA ALA A 30 -4.72 -10.53 0.48
C ALA A 30 -5.80 -11.12 1.40
N GLU A 31 -6.27 -12.34 1.14
CA GLU A 31 -7.39 -12.95 1.87
C GLU A 31 -7.15 -13.02 3.38
N GLU A 32 -5.91 -13.24 3.81
CA GLU A 32 -5.54 -13.32 5.22
C GLU A 32 -5.49 -11.97 5.94
N ILE A 33 -5.56 -10.85 5.22
CA ILE A 33 -5.42 -9.49 5.77
C ILE A 33 -6.78 -9.00 6.23
N GLU A 34 -6.91 -8.65 7.51
CA GLU A 34 -8.10 -7.98 8.06
C GLU A 34 -8.06 -6.49 7.68
N PRO A 35 -8.85 -6.02 6.69
CA PRO A 35 -8.71 -4.67 6.16
C PRO A 35 -9.11 -3.60 7.18
N ARG A 36 -9.94 -3.95 8.17
CA ARG A 36 -10.40 -3.04 9.22
C ARG A 36 -9.29 -2.56 10.16
N LEU A 37 -8.11 -3.19 10.10
CA LEU A 37 -6.91 -2.74 10.83
C LEU A 37 -6.17 -1.61 10.11
N TYR A 38 -6.59 -1.25 8.90
CA TYR A 38 -5.94 -0.26 8.05
C TYR A 38 -6.91 0.82 7.61
N GLN A 39 -6.37 1.94 7.10
CA GLN A 39 -7.19 2.90 6.36
C GLN A 39 -7.54 2.32 5.00
N THR A 40 -8.81 2.40 4.63
CA THR A 40 -9.31 1.92 3.35
C THR A 40 -10.11 2.99 2.62
N ASP A 41 -10.13 2.90 1.29
CA ASP A 41 -11.03 3.72 0.48
C ASP A 41 -12.45 3.10 0.38
N SER A 42 -13.31 3.73 -0.41
CA SER A 42 -14.69 3.27 -0.63
C SER A 42 -14.80 1.94 -1.37
N GLN A 43 -13.72 1.46 -2.00
CA GLN A 43 -13.65 0.18 -2.69
C GLN A 43 -13.04 -0.92 -1.82
N GLY A 44 -12.66 -0.61 -0.57
CA GLY A 44 -12.03 -1.55 0.36
C GLY A 44 -10.54 -1.76 0.11
N ARG A 45 -9.90 -0.91 -0.70
CA ARG A 45 -8.45 -0.96 -0.95
C ARG A 45 -7.73 -0.32 0.21
N LEU A 46 -6.60 -0.90 0.61
CA LEU A 46 -5.74 -0.31 1.63
C LEU A 46 -5.09 0.96 1.08
N ILE A 47 -5.08 2.02 1.88
CA ILE A 47 -4.41 3.29 1.56
C ILE A 47 -3.09 3.32 2.32
N LEU A 48 -1.97 3.16 1.60
CA LEU A 48 -0.63 3.18 2.19
C LEU A 48 0.12 4.43 1.71
N PRO A 49 0.82 5.17 2.59
CA PRO A 49 1.60 6.33 2.17
C PRO A 49 2.77 5.88 1.28
N PHE A 50 2.98 6.56 0.15
CA PHE A 50 4.07 6.21 -0.77
C PHE A 50 5.45 6.31 -0.08
N THR A 51 5.59 7.20 0.89
CA THR A 51 6.80 7.39 1.70
C THR A 51 7.18 6.19 2.56
N SER A 52 6.27 5.22 2.79
CA SER A 52 6.61 4.01 3.52
C SER A 52 7.27 2.93 2.66
N MET A 53 7.37 3.15 1.35
CA MET A 53 8.06 2.26 0.43
C MET A 53 9.57 2.24 0.71
N ARG A 54 10.11 1.05 0.96
CA ARG A 54 11.53 0.84 1.32
C ARG A 54 12.35 0.26 0.18
N SER A 55 11.76 -0.60 -0.64
CA SER A 55 12.45 -1.30 -1.71
C SER A 55 11.49 -1.64 -2.83
N VAL A 56 11.98 -1.52 -4.07
CA VAL A 56 11.29 -1.94 -5.29
C VAL A 56 12.19 -2.91 -6.03
N ARG A 57 11.77 -4.17 -6.13
CA ARG A 57 12.38 -5.20 -6.98
C ARG A 57 11.25 -5.99 -7.65
N ASP A 58 11.27 -7.32 -7.56
CA ASP A 58 10.16 -8.18 -7.96
C ASP A 58 8.93 -7.97 -7.06
N VAL A 59 9.16 -7.53 -5.82
CA VAL A 59 8.13 -7.13 -4.86
C VAL A 59 8.43 -5.73 -4.32
N VAL A 60 7.37 -5.07 -3.86
CA VAL A 60 7.47 -3.81 -3.13
C VAL A 60 7.41 -4.09 -1.64
N VAL A 61 8.38 -3.57 -0.90
CA VAL A 61 8.42 -3.67 0.56
C VAL A 61 7.98 -2.35 1.16
N MET A 62 6.96 -2.39 2.01
CA MET A 62 6.38 -1.24 2.68
C MET A 62 6.54 -1.41 4.19
N ASN A 63 6.86 -0.33 4.90
CA ASN A 63 6.66 -0.28 6.35
C ASN A 63 5.20 0.06 6.62
N VAL A 64 4.54 -0.74 7.46
CA VAL A 64 3.17 -0.47 7.88
C VAL A 64 3.19 -0.50 9.40
N ASP A 65 3.18 0.70 9.98
CA ASP A 65 3.20 0.93 11.43
C ASP A 65 1.77 0.94 11.99
#